data_AF-A0A951DF52-F1
#
_entry.id   AF-A0A951DF52-F1
#
_cell.length_a   1.000
_cell.length_b   1.000
_cell.length_c   1.000
_cell.angle_alpha   90.00
_cell.angle_beta   90.00
_cell.angle_gamma   90.00
#
_symmetry.space_group_name_H-M   'P 1'
#
loop_
_entity.id
_entity.type
_entity.pdbx_description
1 polymer ?
#
loop_
_entity_poly.entity_id
_entity_poly.type
_entity_poly.pdbx_seq_one_letter_code
_entity_poly.pdbx_strand_id
1 'polypeptide(L)'
;MTPMKNQFKLTSAFCLAISATALAIAADPAASSAPASAPASAPAKTEAPAKPVQKLPFSVYSDSGDHFIPSGWMGDTSDLSMSAAEKKNPAQGTQCIRIRYSGKASNGQKWAGIFWQDPANNWGTVKGAGYNLTGAKKLKFVARGDKGGETV
;
A
#
# COMPACT_ATOMS: atom_id res chain seq x y z
N MET A 1 -10.03 11.07 -40.89
CA MET A 1 -9.95 12.17 -39.90
C MET A 1 -11.35 12.41 -39.37
N THR A 2 -11.70 11.75 -38.27
CA THR A 2 -12.98 11.87 -37.56
C THR A 2 -12.68 11.67 -36.07
N PRO A 3 -13.13 12.54 -35.15
CA PRO A 3 -12.72 12.49 -33.75
C PRO A 3 -13.69 11.66 -32.92
N MET A 4 -13.20 10.69 -32.15
CA MET A 4 -14.01 9.99 -31.16
C MET A 4 -13.73 10.56 -29.77
N LYS A 5 -14.66 11.41 -29.33
CA LYS A 5 -14.79 11.87 -27.95
C LYS A 5 -15.27 10.69 -27.10
N ASN A 6 -14.44 10.19 -26.19
CA ASN A 6 -14.90 9.31 -25.12
C ASN A 6 -14.56 9.91 -23.76
N GLN A 7 -15.55 10.62 -23.23
CA GLN A 7 -15.74 10.89 -21.81
C GLN A 7 -15.97 9.54 -21.12
N PHE A 8 -15.03 9.09 -20.28
CA PHE A 8 -15.29 7.95 -19.39
C PHE A 8 -15.09 8.36 -17.94
N LYS A 9 -16.20 8.24 -17.20
CA LYS A 9 -16.37 8.57 -15.80
C LYS A 9 -15.49 7.66 -14.93
N LEU A 10 -14.82 8.28 -13.98
CA LEU A 10 -14.12 7.63 -12.88
C LEU A 10 -15.18 7.09 -11.91
N THR A 11 -15.38 5.77 -11.84
CA THR A 11 -16.18 5.16 -10.77
C THR A 11 -15.32 4.20 -9.96
N SER A 12 -14.96 4.69 -8.77
CA SER A 12 -14.82 3.99 -7.50
C SER A 12 -14.13 2.63 -7.43
N ALA A 13 -13.00 2.65 -6.73
CA ALA A 13 -12.54 1.56 -5.90
C ALA A 13 -13.64 1.05 -4.93
N PHE A 14 -13.66 -0.25 -4.66
CA PHE A 14 -13.99 -0.80 -3.34
C PHE A 14 -13.44 -2.23 -3.23
N CYS A 15 -12.37 -2.39 -2.45
CA CYS A 15 -11.88 -3.68 -1.99
C CYS A 15 -12.47 -3.88 -0.59
N LEU A 16 -13.36 -4.86 -0.42
CA LEU A 16 -13.84 -5.28 0.89
C LEU A 16 -14.07 -6.79 0.85
N ALA A 17 -13.19 -7.54 1.50
CA ALA A 17 -13.44 -8.93 1.87
C ALA A 17 -13.15 -9.07 3.36
N ILE A 18 -14.20 -9.04 4.16
CA ILE A 18 -14.19 -9.52 5.55
C ILE A 18 -15.36 -10.51 5.64
N SER A 19 -15.06 -11.80 5.58
CA SER A 19 -15.98 -12.84 6.05
C SER A 19 -15.55 -13.20 7.47
N ALA A 20 -16.37 -12.83 8.45
CA ALA A 20 -16.33 -13.39 9.79
C ALA A 20 -17.77 -13.73 10.18
N THR A 21 -18.14 -15.00 10.06
CA THR A 21 -19.40 -15.52 10.58
C THR A 21 -19.21 -15.82 12.07
N ALA A 22 -19.72 -14.94 12.93
CA ALA A 22 -19.86 -15.23 14.36
C ALA A 22 -21.31 -15.66 14.63
N LEU A 23 -21.48 -16.92 15.04
CA LEU A 23 -22.74 -17.48 15.50
C LEU A 23 -22.98 -16.99 16.94
N ALA A 24 -23.98 -16.13 17.14
CA ALA A 24 -24.42 -15.70 18.46
C ALA A 24 -25.52 -16.64 18.98
N ILE A 25 -25.30 -17.21 20.17
CA ILE A 25 -26.34 -17.87 20.97
C ILE A 25 -26.69 -16.89 22.10
N ALA A 26 -27.96 -16.51 22.15
CA ALA A 26 -28.53 -15.61 23.15
C ALA A 26 -28.77 -16.35 24.48
N ALA A 27 -28.54 -15.66 25.60
CA ALA A 27 -29.09 -15.99 26.90
C ALA A 27 -29.73 -14.73 27.50
N ASP A 28 -30.97 -14.89 27.98
CA ASP A 28 -31.91 -13.88 28.47
C ASP A 28 -31.51 -13.21 29.82
N PRO A 29 -32.17 -12.10 30.20
CA PRO A 29 -31.70 -11.15 31.21
C PRO A 29 -32.25 -11.43 32.61
N ALA A 30 -31.45 -11.10 33.64
CA ALA A 30 -31.96 -10.87 34.99
C ALA A 30 -31.20 -9.70 35.65
N ALA A 31 -31.97 -8.73 36.11
CA ALA A 31 -31.53 -7.45 36.67
C ALA A 31 -30.94 -7.59 38.08
N SER A 32 -29.96 -6.74 38.42
CA SER A 32 -29.75 -6.25 39.78
C SER A 32 -28.97 -4.93 39.77
N SER A 33 -29.33 -4.03 40.69
CA SER A 33 -29.13 -2.58 40.68
C SER A 33 -27.94 -2.06 41.51
N ALA A 34 -27.50 -0.84 41.16
CA ALA A 34 -26.78 0.20 41.93
C ALA A 34 -25.26 0.37 41.68
N PRO A 35 -24.66 1.57 41.92
CA PRO A 35 -25.01 2.88 41.37
C PRO A 35 -23.83 3.51 40.57
N ALA A 36 -24.12 4.60 39.86
CA ALA A 36 -23.15 5.35 39.07
C ALA A 36 -21.98 5.91 39.90
N SER A 37 -20.76 5.65 39.46
CA SER A 37 -19.57 6.42 39.81
C SER A 37 -18.91 6.98 38.54
N ALA A 38 -18.42 8.21 38.66
CA ALA A 38 -17.98 9.16 37.64
C ALA A 38 -17.14 8.60 36.46
N PRO A 39 -17.07 9.31 35.32
CA PRO A 39 -16.21 8.91 34.21
C PRO A 39 -14.75 8.98 34.67
N ALA A 40 -14.14 7.82 34.87
CA ALA A 40 -12.69 7.72 34.94
C ALA A 40 -12.15 8.14 33.57
N SER A 41 -11.60 9.36 33.52
CA SER A 41 -10.82 9.86 32.38
C SER A 41 -9.81 8.81 31.97
N ALA A 42 -10.07 8.16 30.83
CA ALA A 42 -9.07 7.32 30.17
C ALA A 42 -7.83 8.19 29.94
N PRO A 43 -6.62 7.78 30.35
CA PRO A 43 -5.43 8.54 30.09
C PRO A 43 -5.30 8.72 28.58
N ALA A 44 -5.14 9.97 28.15
CA ALA A 44 -4.80 10.32 26.79
C ALA A 44 -3.66 9.42 26.33
N LYS A 45 -3.87 8.70 25.22
CA LYS A 45 -2.79 7.99 24.55
C LYS A 45 -1.74 9.04 24.23
N THR A 46 -0.64 9.06 24.98
CA THR A 46 0.52 9.88 24.67
C THR A 46 1.03 9.42 23.32
N GLU A 47 0.60 10.14 22.27
CA GLU A 47 1.03 9.95 20.91
C GLU A 47 2.54 10.24 20.86
N ALA A 48 3.31 9.34 20.26
CA ALA A 48 4.74 9.54 20.07
C ALA A 48 4.98 10.91 19.40
N PRO A 49 6.08 11.61 19.72
CA PRO A 49 6.36 12.91 19.09
C PRO A 49 6.35 12.75 17.57
N ALA A 50 5.59 13.60 16.89
CA ALA A 50 5.40 13.54 15.46
C ALA A 50 6.76 13.68 14.76
N LYS A 51 7.08 12.74 13.85
CA LYS A 51 8.31 12.77 13.05
C LYS A 51 8.43 14.10 12.30
N PRO A 52 9.66 14.59 12.05
CA PRO A 52 9.85 15.79 11.24
C PRO A 52 9.26 15.60 9.84
N VAL A 53 8.54 16.62 9.38
CA VAL A 53 7.95 16.66 8.03
C VAL A 53 9.08 16.61 7.00
N GLN A 54 8.98 15.69 6.04
CA GLN A 54 9.97 15.53 4.99
C GLN A 54 9.84 16.62 3.92
N LYS A 55 10.97 16.98 3.31
CA LYS A 55 10.98 17.90 2.16
C LYS A 55 10.35 17.22 0.94
N LEU A 56 9.52 17.97 0.22
CA LEU A 56 8.88 17.52 -1.02
C LEU A 56 9.58 18.12 -2.27
N PRO A 57 9.62 17.41 -3.41
CA PRO A 57 9.14 16.04 -3.61
C PRO A 57 9.99 15.01 -2.85
N PHE A 58 9.33 14.01 -2.26
CA PHE A 58 9.97 12.90 -1.56
C PHE A 58 9.97 11.67 -2.48
N SER A 59 11.15 11.16 -2.83
CA SER A 59 11.29 10.04 -3.76
C SER A 59 11.02 8.71 -3.07
N VAL A 60 10.25 7.83 -3.72
CA VAL A 60 10.21 6.40 -3.33
C VAL A 60 11.41 5.68 -3.94
N TYR A 61 11.67 5.96 -5.22
CA TYR A 61 12.78 5.42 -6.00
C TYR A 61 13.64 6.55 -6.56
N SER A 62 14.97 6.40 -6.49
CA SER A 62 15.91 7.24 -7.23
C SER A 62 17.25 6.52 -7.43
N ASP A 63 17.99 6.89 -8.47
CA ASP A 63 19.37 6.39 -8.70
C ASP A 63 20.30 6.60 -7.50
N SER A 64 20.06 7.65 -6.70
CA SER A 64 20.84 7.98 -5.50
C SER A 64 20.46 7.17 -4.26
N GLY A 65 19.47 6.28 -4.36
CA GLY A 65 18.99 5.45 -3.26
C GLY A 65 17.49 5.61 -3.01
N ASP A 66 16.93 4.57 -2.39
CA ASP A 66 15.50 4.46 -2.10
C ASP A 66 15.25 4.75 -0.61
N HIS A 67 14.20 5.50 -0.30
CA HIS A 67 13.77 5.72 1.10
C HIS A 67 13.00 4.53 1.66
N PHE A 68 12.48 3.66 0.80
CA PHE A 68 11.67 2.50 1.16
C PHE A 68 12.27 1.22 0.59
N ILE A 69 11.97 0.09 1.23
CA ILE A 69 12.53 -1.22 0.90
C ILE A 69 11.44 -2.08 0.22
N PRO A 70 11.66 -2.60 -1.00
CA PRO A 70 10.71 -3.46 -1.71
C PRO A 70 10.67 -4.86 -1.09
N SER A 71 10.08 -4.94 0.10
CA SER A 71 10.13 -6.11 0.99
C SER A 71 8.78 -6.79 1.16
N GLY A 72 7.67 -6.12 0.86
CA GLY A 72 6.35 -6.72 0.98
C GLY A 72 5.98 -7.48 -0.28
N TRP A 73 6.44 -8.72 -0.45
CA TRP A 73 6.09 -9.56 -1.60
C TRP A 73 4.81 -10.35 -1.30
N MET A 74 3.83 -10.30 -2.21
CA MET A 74 2.54 -10.99 -2.05
C MET A 74 2.04 -11.63 -3.35
N GLY A 75 1.16 -12.61 -3.21
CA GLY A 75 0.55 -13.33 -4.32
C GLY A 75 1.45 -14.45 -4.86
N ASP A 76 1.45 -14.65 -6.16
CA ASP A 76 2.31 -15.61 -6.86
C ASP A 76 3.76 -15.10 -6.93
N THR A 77 4.41 -14.96 -5.77
CA THR A 77 5.75 -14.38 -5.66
C THR A 77 6.82 -15.22 -6.37
N SER A 78 6.60 -16.53 -6.50
CA SER A 78 7.48 -17.42 -7.29
C SER A 78 7.45 -17.12 -8.80
N ASP A 79 6.41 -16.43 -9.27
CA ASP A 79 6.27 -15.99 -10.66
C ASP A 79 6.71 -14.53 -10.87
N LEU A 80 7.09 -13.84 -9.78
CA LEU A 80 7.40 -12.41 -9.74
C LEU A 80 8.91 -12.21 -9.55
N SER A 81 9.50 -11.31 -10.33
CA SER A 81 10.88 -10.86 -10.11
C SER A 81 11.03 -9.36 -10.34
N MET A 82 12.05 -8.78 -9.71
CA MET A 82 12.33 -7.35 -9.77
C MET A 82 13.83 -7.10 -9.93
N SER A 83 14.18 -6.10 -10.75
CA SER A 83 15.52 -5.51 -10.81
C SER A 83 15.40 -3.99 -10.67
N ALA A 84 16.16 -3.38 -9.76
CA ALA A 84 16.21 -1.92 -9.58
C ALA A 84 17.30 -1.23 -10.42
N ALA A 85 18.01 -2.01 -11.26
CA ALA A 85 19.16 -1.58 -12.05
C ALA A 85 18.95 -1.80 -13.56
N GLU A 86 17.70 -1.77 -14.04
CA GLU A 86 17.39 -1.91 -15.47
C GLU A 86 17.80 -0.64 -16.22
N LYS A 87 18.66 -0.77 -17.22
CA LYS A 87 19.18 0.38 -17.99
C LYS A 87 18.41 0.62 -19.29
N LYS A 88 17.49 -0.27 -19.66
CA LYS A 88 16.64 -0.07 -20.84
C LYS A 88 15.70 1.10 -20.58
N ASN A 89 15.84 2.17 -21.36
CA ASN A 89 14.94 3.32 -21.47
C ASN A 89 14.40 3.88 -20.13
N PRO A 90 15.23 4.22 -19.13
CA PRO A 90 14.74 4.80 -17.88
C PRO A 90 13.97 6.11 -18.16
N ALA A 91 12.85 6.33 -17.47
CA ALA A 91 12.08 7.57 -17.63
C ALA A 91 12.79 8.79 -17.02
N GLN A 92 13.62 8.54 -15.99
CA GLN A 92 14.47 9.50 -15.31
C GLN A 92 15.74 8.77 -14.85
N GLY A 93 16.86 9.48 -14.74
CA GLY A 93 18.12 8.88 -14.30
C GLY A 93 18.77 7.98 -15.35
N THR A 94 19.57 7.04 -14.87
CA THR A 94 20.42 6.11 -15.61
C THR A 94 19.91 4.67 -15.55
N GLN A 95 19.02 4.38 -14.60
CA GLN A 95 18.40 3.08 -14.39
C GLN A 95 16.93 3.22 -13.97
N CYS A 96 16.19 2.12 -14.03
CA CYS A 96 14.79 2.04 -13.63
C CYS A 96 14.49 0.70 -12.96
N ILE A 97 13.31 0.63 -12.35
CA ILE A 97 12.76 -0.64 -11.84
C ILE A 97 12.13 -1.40 -13.00
N ARG A 98 12.53 -2.67 -13.15
CA ARG A 98 11.85 -3.65 -13.99
C ARG A 98 11.21 -4.70 -13.11
N ILE A 99 9.91 -4.90 -13.31
CA ILE A 99 9.14 -5.98 -12.69
C ILE A 99 8.75 -6.96 -13.80
N ARG A 100 8.92 -8.25 -13.55
CA ARG A 100 8.46 -9.32 -14.43
C ARG A 100 7.51 -10.22 -13.64
N TYR A 101 6.31 -10.42 -14.18
CA TYR A 101 5.37 -11.42 -13.70
C TYR A 101 5.08 -12.43 -14.80
N SER A 102 5.24 -13.73 -14.52
CA SER A 102 5.03 -14.77 -15.52
C SER A 102 3.58 -15.24 -15.65
N GLY A 103 2.73 -14.96 -14.67
CA GLY A 103 1.30 -15.30 -14.72
C GLY A 103 0.98 -16.79 -14.68
N LYS A 104 1.92 -17.66 -14.28
CA LYS A 104 1.70 -19.11 -14.21
C LYS A 104 0.74 -19.52 -13.10
N ALA A 105 0.50 -18.63 -12.14
CA ALA A 105 -0.27 -18.90 -10.94
C ALA A 105 0.34 -20.03 -10.12
N SER A 106 1.67 -20.03 -9.97
CA SER A 106 2.42 -21.07 -9.26
C SER A 106 2.01 -21.22 -7.78
N ASN A 107 1.42 -20.17 -7.17
CA ASN A 107 0.85 -20.21 -5.83
C ASN A 107 -0.69 -20.18 -5.84
N GLY A 108 -1.32 -20.28 -7.01
CA GLY A 108 -2.78 -20.31 -7.18
C GLY A 108 -3.50 -18.97 -7.05
N GLN A 109 -2.78 -17.86 -6.86
CA GLN A 109 -3.37 -16.57 -6.50
C GLN A 109 -3.86 -15.79 -7.72
N LYS A 110 -3.22 -15.97 -8.89
CA LYS A 110 -3.51 -15.27 -10.16
C LYS A 110 -3.30 -13.75 -10.07
N TRP A 111 -2.48 -13.32 -9.12
CA TRP A 111 -2.02 -11.96 -8.95
C TRP A 111 -0.70 -11.98 -8.18
N ALA A 112 0.11 -10.94 -8.32
CA ALA A 112 1.31 -10.75 -7.53
C ALA A 112 1.59 -9.26 -7.32
N GLY A 113 2.28 -8.91 -6.24
CA GLY A 113 2.60 -7.52 -5.91
C GLY A 113 3.83 -7.37 -5.02
N ILE A 114 4.43 -6.18 -5.07
CA ILE A 114 5.57 -5.76 -4.24
C ILE A 114 5.20 -4.44 -3.57
N PHE A 115 5.36 -4.37 -2.26
CA PHE A 115 5.16 -3.17 -1.46
C PHE A 115 6.52 -2.61 -1.02
N TRP A 116 6.72 -1.31 -1.25
CA TRP A 116 7.82 -0.54 -0.71
C TRP A 116 7.49 -0.14 0.72
N GLN A 117 8.25 -0.66 1.68
CA GLN A 117 7.96 -0.56 3.12
C GLN A 117 9.12 0.11 3.86
N ASP A 118 8.78 0.76 4.97
CA ASP A 118 9.74 1.25 5.95
C ASP A 118 9.25 0.91 7.38
N PRO A 119 10.07 0.21 8.20
CA PRO A 119 11.22 -0.59 7.79
C PRO A 119 10.80 -1.79 6.92
N ALA A 120 11.77 -2.62 6.49
CA ALA A 120 11.49 -3.81 5.70
C ALA A 120 10.47 -4.73 6.39
N ASN A 121 9.54 -5.31 5.61
CA ASN A 121 8.47 -6.20 6.07
C ASN A 121 7.50 -5.57 7.10
N ASN A 122 7.45 -4.24 7.20
CA ASN A 122 6.54 -3.58 8.11
C ASN A 122 5.12 -3.49 7.54
N TRP A 123 4.22 -4.35 8.03
CA TRP A 123 2.79 -4.35 7.72
C TRP A 123 1.96 -3.48 8.67
N GLY A 124 2.57 -2.42 9.23
CA GLY A 124 1.93 -1.49 10.15
C GLY A 124 2.04 -1.88 11.62
N THR A 125 2.89 -2.84 11.96
CA THR A 125 3.11 -3.30 13.35
C THR A 125 4.21 -2.51 14.07
N VAL A 126 5.11 -1.88 13.32
CA VAL A 126 6.20 -1.09 13.90
C VAL A 126 5.68 0.31 14.24
N LYS A 127 5.49 0.58 15.53
CA LYS A 127 5.05 1.90 16.03
C LYS A 127 6.08 2.97 15.67
N GLY A 128 5.60 4.10 15.17
CA GLY A 128 6.46 5.22 14.78
C GLY A 128 7.38 4.90 13.59
N ALA A 129 7.04 3.94 12.73
CA ALA A 129 7.73 3.70 11.47
C ALA A 129 7.26 4.65 10.35
N GLY A 130 7.94 4.64 9.20
CA GLY A 130 7.58 5.44 8.03
C GLY A 130 8.06 6.88 8.10
N TYR A 131 7.64 7.68 7.11
CA TYR A 131 8.02 9.08 6.97
C TYR A 131 6.81 9.99 7.11
N ASN A 132 7.00 11.15 7.74
CA ASN A 132 5.97 12.18 7.77
C ASN A 132 5.94 12.95 6.45
N LEU A 133 5.03 12.57 5.56
CA LEU A 133 4.82 13.20 4.26
C LEU A 133 3.68 14.24 4.27
N THR A 134 3.37 14.81 5.44
CA THR A 134 2.35 15.86 5.56
C THR A 134 2.58 16.97 4.54
N GLY A 135 1.54 17.31 3.80
CA GLY A 135 1.62 18.28 2.69
C GLY A 135 1.79 17.66 1.31
N ALA A 136 2.13 16.37 1.20
CA ALA A 136 2.09 15.66 -0.08
C ALA A 136 0.64 15.46 -0.55
N LYS A 137 0.36 15.82 -1.80
CA LYS A 137 -1.01 15.78 -2.38
C LYS A 137 -1.15 14.87 -3.59
N LYS A 138 -0.03 14.38 -4.13
CA LYS A 138 0.02 13.60 -5.36
C LYS A 138 1.13 12.56 -5.28
N LEU A 139 0.84 11.36 -5.77
CA LEU A 139 1.84 10.36 -6.12
C LEU A 139 2.03 10.42 -7.65
N LYS A 140 3.29 10.49 -8.10
CA LYS A 140 3.64 10.49 -9.52
C LYS A 140 4.59 9.34 -9.79
N PHE A 141 4.25 8.53 -10.78
CA PHE A 141 5.12 7.49 -11.32
C PHE A 141 4.94 7.44 -12.84
N VAL A 142 5.92 6.85 -13.52
CA VAL A 142 5.88 6.55 -14.95
C VAL A 142 6.15 5.07 -15.10
N ALA A 143 5.26 4.37 -15.79
CA ALA A 143 5.39 2.96 -16.08
C ALA A 143 5.17 2.72 -17.57
N ARG A 144 5.70 1.62 -18.08
CA ARG A 144 5.50 1.18 -19.45
C ARG A 144 5.53 -0.34 -19.54
N GLY A 145 4.90 -0.88 -20.56
CA GLY A 145 5.06 -2.27 -20.96
C GLY A 145 6.43 -2.53 -21.60
N ASP A 146 6.81 -3.80 -21.71
CA ASP A 146 8.09 -4.18 -22.30
C ASP A 146 8.02 -4.18 -23.84
N LYS A 147 6.84 -4.54 -24.39
CA LYS A 147 6.61 -4.69 -25.83
C LYS A 147 5.68 -3.61 -26.42
N GLY A 148 4.84 -2.99 -25.59
CA GLY A 148 3.80 -2.06 -26.01
C GLY A 148 2.45 -2.76 -26.20
N GLY A 149 1.37 -2.09 -25.80
CA GLY A 149 -0.01 -2.61 -25.84
C GLY A 149 -0.45 -3.35 -24.58
N GLU A 150 0.44 -3.57 -23.61
CA GLU A 150 0.07 -4.04 -22.28
C GLU A 150 -0.77 -2.98 -21.54
N THR A 151 -1.76 -3.43 -20.76
CA THR A 151 -2.43 -2.57 -19.78
C THR A 151 -1.47 -2.30 -18.63
N VAL A 152 -1.14 -1.02 -18.41
CA VAL A 152 -0.19 -0.53 -17.39
C VAL A 152 -0.86 0.49 -16.49
#